data_AF-A0A1V6HW80-F1
#
_entry.id   AF-A0A1V6HW80-F1
#
_cell.length_a   1.000
_cell.length_b   1.000
_cell.length_c   1.000
_cell.angle_alpha   90.00
_cell.angle_beta   90.00
_cell.angle_gamma   90.00
#
_symmetry.space_group_name_H-M   'P 1'
#
loop_
_entity.id
_entity.type
_entity.pdbx_description
1 polymer ?
#
loop_
_entity_poly.entity_id
_entity_poly.type
_entity_poly.pdbx_seq_one_letter_code
_entity_poly.pdbx_strand_id
1 'polypeptide(L)'
;MVIPGPDSWRQRVINALLAFVIVLILSLLGWALVYQIHALFGIATFKEGLDRIVDGFKQFLSIRSSKRGSFLLGSFYSDGTRAYLPVLLASKTPISLLALAVLGAALPAGRELLSKYMTFFVVLFCYLAVAIISNVNLGHRHLAPFLPVLWLAGAAGLVAVEKTLARGRWLAAALLALLALEGGIVHPHYLAFNNELFGGVDGAHKVAVDSACDWGQDLPLLARYLKENPPKDDGTVHLAYFGTADPKMYDIDATWIPCRPLGRPKPKGQPVAGCSDIGEIMAISATCLQGAAGGTEQDQCYSWLRNRTPDAILGGSILVFRH
;
A
#
# COMPACT_ATOMS: atom_id res chain seq x y z
N MET A 1 -15.17 -7.61 -51.59
CA MET A 1 -14.00 -7.73 -50.70
C MET A 1 -13.38 -6.34 -50.59
N VAL A 2 -13.78 -5.57 -49.58
CA VAL A 2 -13.25 -4.21 -49.37
C VAL A 2 -11.92 -4.37 -48.67
N ILE A 3 -10.83 -4.18 -49.40
CA ILE A 3 -9.49 -4.06 -48.82
C ILE A 3 -9.54 -2.82 -47.93
N PRO A 4 -9.28 -2.91 -46.61
CA PRO A 4 -9.20 -1.72 -45.78
C PRO A 4 -8.10 -0.84 -46.39
N GLY A 5 -8.48 0.38 -46.80
CA GLY A 5 -7.50 1.37 -47.24
C GLY A 5 -6.47 1.60 -46.14
N PRO A 6 -5.29 2.15 -46.46
CA PRO A 6 -4.26 2.45 -45.47
C PRO A 6 -4.72 3.62 -44.61
N ASP A 7 -5.67 3.38 -43.70
CA ASP A 7 -5.77 4.12 -42.45
C ASP A 7 -4.50 3.80 -41.69
N SER A 8 -3.46 4.53 -42.07
CA SER A 8 -2.12 4.36 -41.57
C SER A 8 -2.21 4.39 -40.05
N TRP A 9 -1.41 3.56 -39.38
CA TRP A 9 -1.22 3.62 -37.94
C TRP A 9 -1.08 5.07 -37.42
N ARG A 10 -0.56 6.00 -38.26
CA ARG A 10 -0.52 7.44 -38.01
C ARG A 10 -1.90 8.05 -37.78
N GLN A 11 -2.90 7.76 -38.63
CA GLN A 11 -4.25 8.30 -38.47
C GLN A 11 -4.91 7.79 -37.18
N ARG A 12 -4.69 6.51 -36.84
CA ARG A 12 -5.17 5.93 -35.58
C ARG A 12 -4.52 6.61 -34.37
N VAL A 13 -3.21 6.87 -34.44
CA VAL A 13 -2.48 7.61 -33.40
C VAL A 13 -2.99 9.05 -33.29
N ILE A 14 -3.19 9.75 -34.42
CA ILE A 14 -3.74 11.11 -34.43
C ILE A 14 -5.12 11.15 -33.78
N ASN A 15 -6.03 10.25 -34.17
CA ASN A 15 -7.37 10.19 -33.59
C ASN A 15 -7.31 9.87 -32.09
N ALA A 16 -6.42 8.97 -31.66
CA ALA A 16 -6.23 8.65 -30.24
C ALA A 16 -5.70 9.86 -29.44
N LEU A 17 -4.74 10.61 -30.00
CA LEU A 17 -4.22 11.83 -29.38
C LEU A 17 -5.29 12.91 -29.29
N LEU A 18 -6.09 13.11 -30.33
CA LEU A 18 -7.20 14.06 -30.32
C LEU A 18 -8.24 13.69 -29.26
N ALA A 19 -8.66 12.42 -29.20
CA ALA A 19 -9.56 11.94 -28.17
C ALA A 19 -8.97 12.13 -26.76
N PHE A 20 -7.69 11.82 -26.56
CA PHE A 20 -7.00 12.05 -25.30
C PHE A 20 -7.01 13.53 -24.89
N VAL A 21 -6.69 14.44 -25.81
CA VAL A 21 -6.69 15.89 -25.56
C VAL A 21 -8.10 16.38 -25.20
N ILE A 22 -9.13 15.95 -25.94
CA ILE A 22 -10.53 16.31 -25.65
C ILE A 22 -10.93 15.82 -24.24
N VAL A 23 -10.67 14.55 -23.93
CA VAL A 23 -10.98 13.98 -22.61
C VAL A 23 -10.21 14.71 -21.50
N LEU A 24 -8.94 15.04 -21.72
CA LEU A 24 -8.12 15.79 -20.78
C LEU A 24 -8.71 17.18 -20.53
N ILE A 25 -9.08 17.91 -21.58
CA ILE A 25 -9.69 19.25 -21.46
C ILE A 25 -11.01 19.15 -20.69
N LEU A 26 -11.91 18.23 -21.06
CA LEU A 26 -13.18 18.04 -20.38
C LEU A 26 -12.99 17.67 -18.90
N SER A 27 -11.99 16.82 -18.60
CA SER A 27 -11.65 16.43 -17.23
C SER A 27 -11.12 17.62 -16.42
N LEU A 28 -10.25 18.45 -17.01
CA LEU A 28 -9.73 19.65 -16.36
C LEU A 28 -10.83 20.69 -16.12
N LEU A 29 -11.73 20.89 -17.09
CA LEU A 29 -12.89 21.77 -16.95
C LEU A 29 -13.84 21.29 -15.85
N GLY A 30 -14.15 19.98 -15.83
CA GLY A 30 -14.96 19.37 -14.78
C GLY A 30 -14.31 19.51 -13.40
N TRP A 31 -13.02 19.27 -13.31
CA TRP A 31 -12.26 19.42 -12.07
C TRP A 31 -12.24 20.88 -11.58
N ALA A 32 -12.00 21.84 -12.48
CA ALA A 32 -12.06 23.26 -12.16
C ALA A 32 -13.46 23.69 -11.69
N LEU A 33 -14.52 23.19 -12.33
CA LEU A 33 -15.91 23.47 -11.92
C LEU A 33 -16.20 22.93 -10.51
N VAL A 34 -15.78 21.69 -10.22
CA VAL A 34 -15.94 21.09 -8.88
C VAL A 34 -15.21 21.90 -7.82
N TYR A 35 -13.99 22.35 -8.10
CA TYR A 35 -13.24 23.20 -7.15
C TYR A 35 -13.82 24.59 -6.98
N GLN A 36 -14.67 25.06 -7.91
CA GLN A 36 -15.36 26.35 -7.86
C GLN A 36 -16.78 26.25 -7.28
N ILE A 37 -17.18 25.09 -6.77
CA ILE A 37 -18.48 24.89 -6.13
C ILE A 37 -18.69 25.90 -4.98
N HIS A 38 -17.65 26.24 -4.21
CA HIS A 38 -17.74 27.24 -3.16
C HIS A 38 -18.16 28.64 -3.68
N ALA A 39 -17.78 28.98 -4.92
CA ALA A 39 -18.13 30.26 -5.54
C ALA A 39 -19.58 30.27 -6.02
N LEU A 40 -20.09 29.13 -6.49
CA LEU A 40 -21.51 28.96 -6.81
C LEU A 40 -22.40 29.11 -5.57
N PHE A 41 -21.91 28.71 -4.39
CA PHE A 41 -22.61 28.87 -3.11
C PHE A 41 -22.30 30.19 -2.37
N GLY A 42 -21.50 31.09 -2.95
CA GLY A 42 -21.14 32.38 -2.34
C GLY A 42 -20.26 32.27 -1.09
N ILE A 43 -19.66 31.10 -0.83
CA ILE A 43 -18.80 30.83 0.35
C ILE A 43 -17.42 31.47 0.18
N ALA A 44 -16.92 31.54 -1.05
CA ALA A 44 -15.66 32.18 -1.41
C ALA A 44 -15.69 32.65 -2.86
N THR A 45 -14.89 33.64 -3.22
CA THR A 45 -14.80 34.18 -4.59
C THR A 45 -14.20 33.18 -5.58
N PHE A 46 -14.47 33.38 -6.87
CA PHE A 46 -13.88 32.56 -7.93
C PHE A 46 -12.34 32.63 -7.94
N LYS A 47 -11.78 33.80 -7.62
CA LYS A 47 -10.33 34.02 -7.52
C LYS A 47 -9.73 33.17 -6.40
N GLU A 48 -10.35 33.13 -5.23
CA GLU A 48 -9.88 32.30 -4.11
C GLU A 48 -9.85 30.81 -4.49
N GLY A 49 -10.82 30.34 -5.28
CA GLY A 49 -10.81 28.97 -5.80
C GLY A 49 -9.64 28.67 -6.73
N LEU A 50 -9.31 29.61 -7.63
CA LEU A 50 -8.14 29.49 -8.50
C LEU A 50 -6.84 29.52 -7.71
N ASP A 51 -6.72 30.42 -6.73
CA ASP A 51 -5.54 30.52 -5.87
C ASP A 51 -5.32 29.20 -5.10
N ARG A 52 -6.39 28.57 -4.60
CA ARG A 52 -6.33 27.26 -3.93
C ARG A 52 -5.92 26.12 -4.86
N ILE A 53 -6.37 26.12 -6.11
CA ILE A 53 -5.93 25.16 -7.13
C ILE A 53 -4.42 25.31 -7.37
N VAL A 54 -3.95 26.55 -7.56
CA VAL A 54 -2.53 26.85 -7.79
C VAL A 54 -1.68 26.43 -6.59
N ASP A 55 -2.09 26.79 -5.38
CA ASP A 55 -1.38 26.44 -4.16
C ASP A 55 -1.36 24.93 -3.91
N GLY A 56 -2.48 24.25 -4.14
CA GLY A 56 -2.56 22.79 -4.08
C GLY A 56 -1.61 22.12 -5.09
N PHE A 57 -1.51 22.66 -6.31
CA PHE A 57 -0.60 22.14 -7.32
C PHE A 57 0.88 22.39 -6.95
N LYS A 58 1.22 23.60 -6.45
CA LYS A 58 2.56 23.90 -5.92
C LYS A 58 2.93 22.95 -4.77
N GLN A 59 2.02 22.72 -3.83
CA GLN A 59 2.22 21.81 -2.72
C GLN A 59 2.41 20.37 -3.20
N PHE A 60 1.59 19.91 -4.15
CA PHE A 60 1.75 18.60 -4.79
C PHE A 60 3.13 18.45 -5.43
N LEU A 61 3.58 19.43 -6.22
CA LEU A 61 4.89 19.42 -6.85
C LEU A 61 6.04 19.39 -5.81
N SER A 62 5.94 20.20 -4.75
CA SER A 62 6.92 20.24 -3.67
C SER A 62 7.01 18.90 -2.91
N ILE A 63 5.85 18.29 -2.62
CA ILE A 63 5.77 16.98 -1.97
C ILE A 63 6.37 15.89 -2.88
N ARG A 64 6.13 15.96 -4.19
CA ARG A 64 6.62 15.01 -5.19
C ARG A 64 8.11 15.16 -5.49
N SER A 65 8.65 16.37 -5.42
CA SER A 65 10.09 16.61 -5.63
C SER A 65 10.94 16.26 -4.42
N SER A 66 10.33 16.17 -3.24
CA SER A 66 11.00 15.74 -2.02
C SER A 66 11.37 14.26 -2.10
N LYS A 67 12.67 13.97 -1.99
CA LYS A 67 13.15 12.58 -1.87
C LYS A 67 12.57 11.93 -0.61
N ARG A 68 12.23 10.65 -0.73
CA ARG A 68 11.71 9.83 0.37
C ARG A 68 12.38 8.48 0.32
N GLY A 69 12.94 8.09 1.46
CA GLY A 69 13.45 6.76 1.65
C GLY A 69 12.31 5.76 1.77
N SER A 70 12.61 4.51 1.42
CA SER A 70 11.68 3.39 1.52
C SER A 70 12.37 2.21 2.17
N PHE A 71 11.63 1.44 2.94
CA PHE A 71 12.09 0.15 3.46
C PHE A 71 11.54 -0.99 2.62
N LEU A 72 12.41 -1.92 2.22
CA LEU A 72 12.03 -3.09 1.44
C LEU A 72 12.93 -4.28 1.80
N LEU A 73 12.34 -5.42 2.13
CA LEU A 73 13.02 -6.70 2.40
C LEU A 73 14.20 -6.57 3.36
N GLY A 74 13.99 -5.94 4.51
CA GLY A 74 15.01 -5.74 5.55
C GLY A 74 15.97 -4.58 5.31
N SER A 75 15.92 -3.91 4.15
CA SER A 75 16.86 -2.85 3.79
C SER A 75 16.18 -1.49 3.66
N PHE A 76 16.87 -0.43 4.11
CA PHE A 76 16.43 0.94 3.90
C PHE A 76 17.14 1.57 2.70
N TYR A 77 16.39 2.23 1.83
CA TYR A 77 16.88 2.90 0.65
C TYR A 77 16.57 4.38 0.75
N SER A 78 17.58 5.24 0.92
CA SER A 78 17.42 6.70 1.10
C SER A 78 16.74 7.42 -0.07
N ASP A 79 16.99 6.97 -1.30
CA ASP A 79 16.37 7.47 -2.52
C ASP A 79 15.16 6.63 -2.97
N GLY A 80 14.77 5.67 -2.14
CA GLY A 80 13.84 4.62 -2.46
C GLY A 80 14.40 3.59 -3.45
N THR A 81 13.55 2.67 -3.93
CA THR A 81 13.97 1.59 -4.84
C THR A 81 12.91 1.25 -5.87
N ARG A 82 13.32 1.05 -7.12
CA ARG A 82 12.42 0.59 -8.20
C ARG A 82 11.86 -0.81 -7.94
N ALA A 83 12.47 -1.58 -7.04
CA ALA A 83 11.97 -2.89 -6.62
C ALA A 83 10.73 -2.80 -5.70
N TYR A 84 10.41 -1.62 -5.17
CA TYR A 84 9.35 -1.44 -4.17
C TYR A 84 7.98 -1.91 -4.68
N LEU A 85 7.50 -1.36 -5.81
CA LEU A 85 6.21 -1.74 -6.39
C LEU A 85 6.17 -3.18 -6.93
N PRO A 86 7.20 -3.69 -7.64
CA PRO A 86 7.23 -5.10 -8.04
C PRO A 86 7.19 -6.09 -6.88
N VAL A 87 7.94 -5.82 -5.80
CA VAL A 87 7.93 -6.68 -4.60
C VAL A 87 6.61 -6.57 -3.87
N LEU A 88 6.02 -5.38 -3.75
CA LEU A 88 4.66 -5.24 -3.20
C LEU A 88 3.62 -5.96 -4.04
N LEU A 89 3.71 -5.89 -5.38
CA LEU A 89 2.80 -6.62 -6.25
C LEU A 89 2.94 -8.14 -6.01
N ALA A 90 4.17 -8.64 -5.87
CA ALA A 90 4.42 -10.06 -5.61
C ALA A 90 3.96 -10.49 -4.21
N SER A 91 4.23 -9.69 -3.18
CA SER A 91 3.95 -10.03 -1.78
C SER A 91 2.50 -9.77 -1.38
N LYS A 92 1.86 -8.72 -1.89
CA LYS A 92 0.48 -8.34 -1.58
C LYS A 92 -0.55 -9.09 -2.41
N THR A 93 -0.14 -9.91 -3.36
CA THR A 93 -1.06 -10.73 -4.17
C THR A 93 -1.18 -12.13 -3.56
N PRO A 94 -2.40 -12.64 -3.30
CA PRO A 94 -2.60 -14.01 -2.85
C PRO A 94 -1.96 -15.02 -3.81
N ILE A 95 -1.40 -16.12 -3.28
CA ILE A 95 -0.64 -17.10 -4.08
C ILE A 95 -1.58 -17.75 -5.09
N SER A 96 -2.84 -18.01 -4.70
CA SER A 96 -3.83 -18.59 -5.62
C SER A 96 -4.09 -17.68 -6.81
N LEU A 97 -4.17 -16.37 -6.59
CA LEU A 97 -4.37 -15.40 -7.67
C LEU A 97 -3.14 -15.29 -8.57
N LEU A 98 -1.92 -15.30 -8.01
CA LEU A 98 -0.68 -15.34 -8.79
C LEU A 98 -0.60 -16.61 -9.64
N ALA A 99 -0.90 -17.78 -9.06
CA ALA A 99 -0.91 -19.05 -9.77
C ALA A 99 -1.91 -19.04 -10.92
N LEU A 100 -3.14 -18.57 -10.68
CA LEU A 100 -4.16 -18.43 -11.71
C LEU A 100 -3.73 -17.45 -12.81
N ALA A 101 -3.16 -16.30 -12.47
CA ALA A 101 -2.67 -15.33 -13.45
C ALA A 101 -1.57 -15.92 -14.35
N VAL A 102 -0.62 -16.66 -13.76
CA VAL A 102 0.42 -17.39 -14.50
C VAL A 102 -0.19 -18.45 -15.41
N LEU A 103 -1.14 -19.25 -14.90
CA LEU A 103 -1.83 -20.26 -15.69
C LEU A 103 -2.63 -19.64 -16.85
N GLY A 104 -3.24 -18.47 -16.64
CA GLY A 104 -3.92 -17.71 -17.68
C GLY A 104 -2.97 -17.26 -18.80
N ALA A 105 -1.75 -16.83 -18.44
CA ALA A 105 -0.72 -16.46 -19.40
C ALA A 105 0.01 -17.67 -20.03
N ALA A 106 -0.03 -18.85 -19.40
CA ALA A 106 0.70 -20.04 -19.85
C ALA A 106 -0.15 -20.96 -20.75
N LEU A 107 -1.41 -21.18 -20.41
CA LEU A 107 -2.28 -22.15 -21.08
C LEU A 107 -2.94 -21.57 -22.35
N PRO A 108 -3.18 -22.36 -23.41
CA PRO A 108 -3.69 -21.87 -24.69
C PRO A 108 -5.01 -21.11 -24.58
N ALA A 109 -6.00 -21.65 -23.86
CA ALA A 109 -7.30 -21.02 -23.69
C ALA A 109 -7.21 -19.68 -22.93
N GLY A 110 -6.27 -19.56 -21.99
CA GLY A 110 -6.03 -18.32 -21.26
C GLY A 110 -5.35 -17.28 -22.13
N ARG A 111 -4.30 -17.67 -22.87
CA ARG A 111 -3.60 -16.81 -23.82
C ARG A 111 -4.55 -16.22 -24.87
N GLU A 112 -5.45 -17.04 -25.40
CA GLU A 112 -6.45 -16.60 -26.38
C GLU A 112 -7.40 -15.55 -25.79
N LEU A 113 -7.82 -15.72 -24.53
CA LEU A 113 -8.65 -14.72 -23.83
C LEU A 113 -7.87 -13.44 -23.59
N LEU A 114 -6.64 -13.53 -23.10
CA LEU A 114 -5.82 -12.36 -22.80
C LEU A 114 -5.44 -11.58 -24.05
N SER A 115 -5.18 -12.26 -25.18
CA SER A 115 -4.86 -11.61 -26.44
C SER A 115 -5.99 -10.75 -26.98
N LYS A 116 -7.26 -11.11 -26.71
CA LYS A 116 -8.44 -10.32 -27.11
C LYS A 116 -8.49 -8.94 -26.46
N TYR A 117 -7.87 -8.80 -25.28
CA TYR A 117 -7.85 -7.56 -24.50
C TYR A 117 -6.45 -6.94 -24.39
N MET A 118 -5.54 -7.30 -25.29
CA MET A 118 -4.14 -6.87 -25.22
C MET A 118 -3.99 -5.34 -25.14
N THR A 119 -4.81 -4.58 -25.87
CA THR A 119 -4.78 -3.10 -25.83
C THR A 119 -5.03 -2.55 -24.43
N PHE A 120 -5.97 -3.15 -23.68
CA PHE A 120 -6.26 -2.76 -22.30
C PHE A 120 -5.06 -3.05 -21.38
N PHE A 121 -4.45 -4.24 -21.53
CA PHE A 121 -3.27 -4.61 -20.75
C PHE A 121 -2.09 -3.71 -21.05
N VAL A 122 -1.82 -3.39 -22.32
CA VAL A 122 -0.70 -2.50 -22.70
C VAL A 122 -0.80 -1.17 -21.97
N VAL A 123 -1.98 -0.55 -21.90
CA VAL A 123 -2.17 0.72 -21.16
C VAL A 123 -1.83 0.57 -19.68
N LEU A 124 -2.29 -0.49 -19.03
CA LEU A 124 -2.05 -0.71 -17.61
C LEU A 124 -0.61 -1.13 -17.30
N PHE A 125 0.05 -1.87 -18.20
CA PHE A 125 1.48 -2.16 -18.11
C PHE A 125 2.33 -0.90 -18.33
N CYS A 126 1.95 -0.01 -19.25
CA CYS A 126 2.57 1.30 -19.39
C CYS A 126 2.42 2.13 -18.11
N TYR A 127 1.23 2.14 -17.51
CA TYR A 127 1.01 2.77 -16.21
C TYR A 127 1.94 2.18 -15.13
N LEU A 128 1.99 0.85 -15.01
CA LEU A 128 2.85 0.19 -14.02
C LEU A 128 4.33 0.51 -14.26
N ALA A 129 4.79 0.51 -15.51
CA ALA A 129 6.16 0.87 -15.85
C ALA A 129 6.49 2.31 -15.43
N VAL A 130 5.60 3.26 -15.72
CA VAL A 130 5.75 4.66 -15.29
C VAL A 130 5.76 4.76 -13.76
N ALA A 131 4.88 4.01 -13.07
CA ALA A 131 4.83 3.98 -11.61
C ALA A 131 6.12 3.41 -11.00
N ILE A 132 6.69 2.34 -11.57
CA ILE A 132 7.98 1.75 -11.13
C ILE A 132 9.16 2.70 -11.35
N ILE A 133 9.16 3.41 -12.48
CA ILE A 133 10.22 4.38 -12.81
C ILE A 133 10.12 5.62 -11.93
N SER A 134 8.91 5.98 -11.52
CA SER A 134 8.69 7.08 -10.59
C SER A 134 9.22 6.75 -9.19
N ASN A 135 9.70 7.74 -8.44
CA ASN A 135 10.19 7.56 -7.07
C ASN A 135 9.04 7.43 -6.04
N VAL A 136 7.95 6.77 -6.43
CA VAL A 136 6.74 6.63 -5.64
C VAL A 136 6.81 5.32 -4.87
N ASN A 137 7.70 5.30 -3.89
CA ASN A 137 8.04 4.14 -3.07
C ASN A 137 7.31 4.22 -1.71
N LEU A 138 5.99 4.38 -1.76
CA LEU A 138 5.15 4.59 -0.57
C LEU A 138 3.77 3.95 -0.75
N GLY A 139 3.46 2.93 0.04
CA GLY A 139 2.15 2.28 0.03
C GLY A 139 1.88 1.45 -1.23
N HIS A 140 1.09 0.39 -1.06
CA HIS A 140 0.66 -0.47 -2.19
C HIS A 140 -0.45 0.16 -3.05
N ARG A 141 -1.04 1.30 -2.63
CA ARG A 141 -2.17 1.97 -3.33
C ARG A 141 -1.85 2.39 -4.76
N HIS A 142 -0.57 2.60 -5.08
CA HIS A 142 -0.14 2.92 -6.44
C HIS A 142 -0.20 1.73 -7.39
N LEU A 143 -0.43 0.52 -6.89
CA LEU A 143 -0.75 -0.65 -7.70
C LEU A 143 -2.23 -0.74 -8.06
N ALA A 144 -3.12 0.06 -7.43
CA ALA A 144 -4.56 -0.07 -7.60
C ALA A 144 -5.01 -0.03 -9.07
N PRO A 145 -4.50 0.87 -9.94
CA PRO A 145 -4.88 0.85 -11.35
C PRO A 145 -4.42 -0.39 -12.12
N PHE A 146 -3.40 -1.10 -11.64
CA PHE A 146 -2.90 -2.33 -12.25
C PHE A 146 -3.62 -3.60 -11.76
N LEU A 147 -4.27 -3.58 -10.59
CA LEU A 147 -4.97 -4.75 -10.03
C LEU A 147 -5.98 -5.41 -10.99
N PRO A 148 -6.75 -4.67 -11.83
CA PRO A 148 -7.62 -5.30 -12.83
C PRO A 148 -6.89 -6.22 -13.80
N VAL A 149 -5.62 -5.96 -14.11
CA VAL A 149 -4.79 -6.87 -14.94
C VAL A 149 -4.64 -8.22 -14.24
N LEU A 150 -4.30 -8.21 -12.94
CA LEU A 150 -4.15 -9.43 -12.15
C LEU A 150 -5.47 -10.20 -12.04
N TRP A 151 -6.59 -9.51 -11.79
CA TRP A 151 -7.89 -10.17 -11.68
C TRP A 151 -8.35 -10.79 -13.00
N LEU A 152 -8.18 -10.08 -14.12
CA LEU A 152 -8.51 -10.61 -15.44
C LEU A 152 -7.58 -11.74 -15.86
N ALA A 153 -6.27 -11.66 -15.55
CA ALA A 153 -5.33 -12.75 -15.74
C ALA A 153 -5.71 -13.97 -14.91
N GLY A 154 -6.09 -13.78 -13.65
CA GLY A 154 -6.58 -14.85 -12.77
C GLY A 154 -7.87 -15.50 -13.29
N ALA A 155 -8.83 -14.70 -13.75
CA ALA A 155 -10.07 -15.19 -14.35
C ALA A 155 -9.80 -15.98 -15.65
N ALA A 156 -8.90 -15.49 -16.52
CA ALA A 156 -8.45 -16.24 -17.69
C ALA A 156 -7.78 -17.55 -17.28
N GLY A 157 -7.01 -17.55 -16.18
CA GLY A 157 -6.45 -18.74 -15.56
C GLY A 157 -7.48 -19.78 -15.15
N LEU A 158 -8.55 -19.37 -14.47
CA LEU A 158 -9.64 -20.28 -14.08
C LEU A 158 -10.24 -20.98 -15.30
N VAL A 159 -10.58 -20.20 -16.33
CA VAL A 159 -11.14 -20.74 -17.59
C VAL A 159 -10.15 -21.64 -18.30
N ALA A 160 -8.86 -21.26 -18.32
CA ALA A 160 -7.84 -22.03 -19.00
C ALA A 160 -7.56 -23.38 -18.31
N VAL A 161 -7.49 -23.38 -16.97
CA VAL A 161 -7.37 -24.60 -16.17
C VAL A 161 -8.54 -25.52 -16.43
N GLU A 162 -9.78 -25.00 -16.38
CA GLU A 162 -10.99 -25.78 -16.63
C GLU A 162 -11.00 -26.44 -18.01
N LYS A 163 -10.64 -25.69 -19.05
CA LYS A 163 -10.73 -26.13 -20.45
C LYS A 163 -9.55 -26.97 -20.93
N THR A 164 -8.36 -26.79 -20.35
CA THR A 164 -7.13 -27.39 -20.88
C THR A 164 -6.66 -28.60 -20.07
N LEU A 165 -6.88 -28.64 -18.76
CA LEU A 165 -6.33 -29.69 -17.90
C LEU A 165 -7.34 -30.82 -17.62
N ALA A 166 -6.83 -32.05 -17.52
CA ALA A 166 -7.63 -33.17 -17.05
C ALA A 166 -8.12 -32.89 -15.61
N ARG A 167 -9.43 -33.05 -15.36
CA ARG A 167 -10.09 -32.63 -14.09
C ARG A 167 -9.95 -31.13 -13.77
N GLY A 168 -9.72 -30.30 -14.79
CA GLY A 168 -9.50 -28.86 -14.67
C GLY A 168 -10.57 -28.13 -13.86
N ARG A 169 -11.85 -28.50 -14.01
CA ARG A 169 -12.95 -27.93 -13.21
C ARG A 169 -12.72 -28.05 -11.69
N TRP A 170 -12.24 -29.19 -11.21
CA TRP A 170 -11.98 -29.41 -9.79
C TRP A 170 -10.76 -28.63 -9.32
N LEU A 171 -9.72 -28.56 -10.14
CA LEU A 171 -8.53 -27.74 -9.82
C LEU A 171 -8.87 -26.24 -9.80
N ALA A 172 -9.64 -25.75 -10.77
CA ALA A 172 -10.12 -24.37 -10.80
C ALA A 172 -10.98 -24.04 -9.56
N ALA A 173 -11.90 -24.95 -9.18
CA ALA A 173 -12.69 -24.81 -7.98
C ALA A 173 -11.83 -24.79 -6.70
N ALA A 174 -10.82 -25.65 -6.62
CA ALA A 174 -9.89 -25.69 -5.50
C ALA A 174 -9.04 -24.41 -5.38
N LEU A 175 -8.52 -23.89 -6.50
CA LEU A 175 -7.77 -22.63 -6.52
C LEU A 175 -8.65 -21.43 -6.16
N LEU A 176 -9.91 -21.42 -6.61
CA LEU A 176 -10.86 -20.38 -6.23
C LEU A 176 -11.23 -20.46 -4.73
N ALA A 177 -11.43 -21.66 -4.20
CA ALA A 177 -11.67 -21.87 -2.78
C ALA A 177 -10.45 -21.46 -1.94
N LEU A 178 -9.23 -21.77 -2.39
CA LEU A 178 -8.00 -21.35 -1.74
C LEU A 178 -7.85 -19.82 -1.77
N LEU A 179 -8.17 -19.15 -2.87
CA LEU A 179 -8.17 -17.69 -2.95
C LEU A 179 -9.14 -17.06 -1.94
N ALA A 180 -10.34 -17.64 -1.80
CA ALA A 180 -11.31 -17.20 -0.81
C ALA A 180 -10.82 -17.44 0.63
N LEU A 181 -10.15 -18.58 0.87
CA LEU A 181 -9.56 -18.91 2.16
C LEU A 181 -8.41 -17.97 2.53
N GLU A 182 -7.50 -17.67 1.59
CA GLU A 182 -6.41 -16.70 1.77
C GLU A 182 -6.95 -15.33 2.19
N GLY A 183 -8.02 -14.85 1.53
CA GLY A 183 -8.68 -13.61 1.92
C GLY A 183 -9.43 -13.70 3.26
N GLY A 184 -10.05 -14.85 3.55
CA GLY A 184 -10.84 -15.07 4.75
C GLY A 184 -9.99 -15.12 6.03
N ILE A 185 -8.89 -15.88 6.01
CA ILE A 185 -8.00 -16.07 7.17
C ILE A 185 -7.36 -14.75 7.60
N VAL A 186 -7.09 -13.86 6.64
CA VAL A 186 -6.40 -12.60 6.88
C VAL A 186 -7.33 -11.55 7.52
N HIS A 187 -8.65 -11.76 7.54
CA HIS A 187 -9.57 -10.81 8.15
C HIS A 187 -9.25 -10.59 9.64
N PRO A 188 -9.19 -9.33 10.14
CA PRO A 188 -9.36 -8.04 9.44
C PRO A 188 -8.05 -7.36 8.98
N HIS A 189 -6.91 -8.03 9.05
CA HIS A 189 -5.55 -7.48 8.86
C HIS A 189 -5.10 -7.36 7.39
N TYR A 190 -5.98 -6.87 6.51
CA TYR A 190 -5.69 -6.76 5.07
C TYR A 190 -4.58 -5.78 4.73
N LEU A 191 -4.39 -4.74 5.55
CA LEU A 191 -3.35 -3.74 5.30
C LEU A 191 -1.95 -4.36 5.46
N ALA A 192 -1.74 -5.11 6.54
CA ALA A 192 -0.49 -5.80 6.81
C ALA A 192 -0.32 -7.09 5.98
N PHE A 193 -1.37 -7.58 5.29
CA PHE A 193 -1.30 -8.79 4.47
C PHE A 193 -0.04 -8.83 3.61
N ASN A 194 0.70 -9.92 3.71
CA ASN A 194 1.57 -10.41 2.65
C ASN A 194 1.22 -11.89 2.50
N ASN A 195 1.44 -12.46 1.32
CA ASN A 195 1.24 -13.88 1.15
C ASN A 195 2.29 -14.69 1.91
N GLU A 196 2.07 -16.01 2.02
CA GLU A 196 2.89 -16.90 2.84
C GLU A 196 4.35 -16.98 2.40
N LEU A 197 4.67 -16.74 1.12
CA LEU A 197 6.06 -16.70 0.64
C LEU A 197 6.84 -15.51 1.21
N PHE A 198 6.14 -14.50 1.72
CA PHE A 198 6.68 -13.30 2.35
C PHE A 198 6.39 -13.25 3.86
N GLY A 199 6.00 -14.39 4.45
CA GLY A 199 5.82 -14.54 5.90
C GLY A 199 4.46 -14.09 6.44
N GLY A 200 3.44 -13.96 5.59
CA GLY A 200 2.08 -13.67 6.05
C GLY A 200 1.91 -12.26 6.61
N VAL A 201 0.88 -12.08 7.43
CA VAL A 201 0.62 -10.83 8.16
C VAL A 201 1.76 -10.51 9.14
N ASP A 202 2.29 -11.52 9.83
CA ASP A 202 3.34 -11.34 10.83
C ASP A 202 4.70 -10.98 10.21
N GLY A 203 4.94 -11.38 8.95
CA GLY A 203 6.13 -11.03 8.19
C GLY A 203 6.14 -9.60 7.63
N ALA A 204 5.02 -8.87 7.70
CA ALA A 204 4.85 -7.59 7.01
C ALA A 204 5.91 -6.55 7.34
N HIS A 205 6.27 -6.46 8.62
CA HIS A 205 7.30 -5.56 9.13
C HIS A 205 8.71 -5.81 8.54
N LYS A 206 8.95 -6.96 7.92
CA LYS A 206 10.20 -7.32 7.24
C LYS A 206 10.15 -7.07 5.72
N VAL A 207 8.96 -7.02 5.14
CA VAL A 207 8.76 -6.89 3.68
C VAL A 207 8.73 -5.43 3.27
N ALA A 208 7.77 -4.67 3.76
CA ALA A 208 7.60 -3.26 3.47
C ALA A 208 6.77 -2.65 4.60
N VAL A 209 7.28 -1.60 5.23
CA VAL A 209 6.56 -0.85 6.27
C VAL A 209 5.95 0.40 5.65
N ASP A 210 5.71 1.47 6.42
CA ASP A 210 4.95 2.65 6.01
C ASP A 210 3.44 2.41 5.90
N SER A 211 2.76 3.32 5.21
CA SER A 211 1.39 3.20 4.73
C SER A 211 1.02 1.90 3.98
N ALA A 212 1.99 1.06 3.60
CA ALA A 212 1.79 -0.27 3.03
C ALA A 212 1.43 -1.34 4.07
N CYS A 213 1.74 -1.08 5.35
CA CYS A 213 1.56 -2.02 6.48
C CYS A 213 0.79 -1.40 7.65
N ASP A 214 0.91 -0.09 7.86
CA ASP A 214 0.46 0.57 9.08
C ASP A 214 -0.12 1.97 8.79
N TRP A 215 -1.28 2.26 9.38
CA TRP A 215 -1.90 3.60 9.48
C TRP A 215 -2.33 3.91 10.93
N GLY A 216 -1.97 3.04 11.88
CA GLY A 216 -2.37 3.08 13.27
C GLY A 216 -3.59 2.23 13.59
N GLN A 217 -4.00 1.33 12.71
CA GLN A 217 -5.24 0.56 12.83
C GLN A 217 -5.25 -0.41 14.03
N ASP A 218 -4.08 -0.80 14.55
CA ASP A 218 -3.96 -1.88 15.53
C ASP A 218 -3.90 -1.41 17.00
N LEU A 219 -4.17 -0.12 17.30
CA LEU A 219 -4.35 0.33 18.69
C LEU A 219 -5.41 -0.47 19.48
N PRO A 220 -6.58 -0.84 18.91
CA PRO A 220 -7.53 -1.70 19.63
C PRO A 220 -6.95 -3.06 20.01
N LEU A 221 -6.07 -3.63 19.18
CA LEU A 221 -5.38 -4.89 19.50
C LEU A 221 -4.37 -4.67 20.62
N LEU A 222 -3.65 -3.54 20.62
CA LEU A 222 -2.76 -3.17 21.71
C LEU A 222 -3.50 -3.00 23.03
N ALA A 223 -4.64 -2.30 23.04
CA ALA A 223 -5.49 -2.15 24.22
C ALA A 223 -5.92 -3.51 24.79
N ARG A 224 -6.37 -4.43 23.93
CA ARG A 224 -6.73 -5.80 24.33
C ARG A 224 -5.52 -6.55 24.90
N TYR A 225 -4.39 -6.49 24.21
CA TYR A 225 -3.16 -7.15 24.64
C TYR A 225 -2.72 -6.68 26.02
N LEU A 226 -2.73 -5.37 26.28
CA LEU A 226 -2.35 -4.78 27.58
C LEU A 226 -3.34 -5.14 28.70
N LYS A 227 -4.63 -5.32 28.38
CA LYS A 227 -5.61 -5.80 29.35
C LYS A 227 -5.38 -7.26 29.74
N GLU A 228 -5.01 -8.10 28.78
CA GLU A 228 -4.74 -9.52 28.99
C GLU A 228 -3.35 -9.75 29.60
N ASN A 229 -2.41 -8.84 29.34
CA ASN A 229 -1.01 -8.93 29.75
C ASN A 229 -0.53 -7.61 30.36
N PRO A 230 -1.14 -7.16 31.47
CA PRO A 230 -0.80 -5.88 32.07
C PRO A 230 0.70 -5.81 32.44
N PRO A 231 1.29 -4.60 32.44
CA PRO A 231 2.58 -4.42 33.11
C PRO A 231 2.43 -4.79 34.60
N LYS A 232 3.51 -5.25 35.22
CA LYS A 232 3.55 -5.53 36.66
C LYS A 232 3.61 -4.21 37.42
N ASP A 233 3.00 -4.13 38.60
CA ASP A 233 3.08 -3.03 39.57
C ASP A 233 3.42 -1.63 38.98
N ASP A 234 4.71 -1.25 38.98
CA ASP A 234 5.26 0.04 38.53
C ASP A 234 5.84 0.04 37.10
N GLY A 235 5.66 -1.06 36.37
CA GLY A 235 6.11 -1.27 35.00
C GLY A 235 5.45 -0.31 34.03
N THR A 236 6.28 0.30 33.17
CA THR A 236 5.80 1.27 32.18
C THR A 236 5.57 0.61 30.81
N VAL A 237 4.53 1.07 30.13
CA VAL A 237 4.31 0.79 28.70
C VAL A 237 4.88 1.96 27.90
N HIS A 238 5.80 1.71 26.99
CA HIS A 238 6.30 2.71 26.06
C HIS A 238 5.73 2.45 24.66
N LEU A 239 5.20 3.50 24.02
CA LEU A 239 4.52 3.38 22.73
C LEU A 239 5.12 4.29 21.65
N ALA A 240 5.71 3.67 20.62
CA ALA A 240 6.13 4.32 19.38
C ALA A 240 5.06 4.07 18.31
N TYR A 241 4.24 5.07 18.04
CA TYR A 241 3.04 4.89 17.24
C TYR A 241 3.10 5.68 15.93
N PHE A 242 2.90 4.99 14.80
CA PHE A 242 2.93 5.61 13.47
C PHE A 242 1.63 6.35 13.13
N GLY A 243 0.50 5.90 13.68
CA GLY A 243 -0.80 6.55 13.43
C GLY A 243 -0.99 7.87 14.16
N THR A 244 -2.20 8.43 14.05
CA THR A 244 -2.52 9.77 14.57
C THR A 244 -3.52 9.76 15.72
N ALA A 245 -4.26 8.68 15.93
CA ALA A 245 -5.22 8.57 17.03
C ALA A 245 -4.55 8.72 18.40
N ASP A 246 -5.26 9.30 19.36
CA ASP A 246 -4.81 9.36 20.75
C ASP A 246 -4.99 7.99 21.44
N PRO A 247 -3.91 7.33 21.91
CA PRO A 247 -4.00 6.05 22.61
C PRO A 247 -4.92 6.08 23.83
N LYS A 248 -5.08 7.24 24.48
CA LYS A 248 -5.99 7.41 25.62
C LYS A 248 -7.46 7.15 25.28
N MET A 249 -7.88 7.30 24.02
CA MET A 249 -9.25 6.96 23.59
C MET A 249 -9.52 5.45 23.60
N TYR A 250 -8.47 4.63 23.73
CA TYR A 250 -8.53 3.18 23.81
C TYR A 250 -8.12 2.66 25.19
N ASP A 251 -8.13 3.52 26.21
CA ASP A 251 -7.69 3.22 27.58
C ASP A 251 -6.24 2.70 27.67
N ILE A 252 -5.37 3.14 26.75
CA ILE A 252 -3.94 2.81 26.76
C ILE A 252 -3.20 3.92 27.51
N ASP A 253 -2.76 3.61 28.74
CA ASP A 253 -1.81 4.44 29.48
C ASP A 253 -0.37 4.05 29.12
N ALA A 254 0.20 4.77 28.16
CA ALA A 254 1.56 4.52 27.67
C ALA A 254 2.36 5.81 27.60
N THR A 255 3.62 5.73 27.99
CA THR A 255 4.59 6.80 27.79
C THR A 255 4.95 6.87 26.31
N TRP A 256 4.81 8.06 25.73
CA TRP A 256 5.14 8.28 24.32
C TRP A 256 6.65 8.17 24.11
N ILE A 257 7.05 7.46 23.06
CA ILE A 257 8.42 7.42 22.54
C ILE A 257 8.40 7.81 21.05
N PRO A 258 9.48 8.43 20.53
CA PRO A 258 9.47 9.06 19.22
C PRO A 258 9.37 8.07 18.05
N CYS A 259 8.54 8.40 17.06
CA CYS A 259 8.56 7.75 15.75
C CYS A 259 8.78 8.82 14.68
N ARG A 260 10.00 8.94 14.16
CA ARG A 260 10.41 10.09 13.34
C ARG A 260 10.54 9.72 11.86
N PRO A 261 10.29 10.68 10.95
CA PRO A 261 9.77 12.02 11.21
C PRO A 261 8.23 12.12 11.29
N LEU A 262 7.47 11.15 10.77
CA LEU A 262 6.02 11.30 10.54
C LEU A 262 5.08 10.60 11.54
N GLY A 263 5.60 9.92 12.58
CA GLY A 263 4.74 9.27 13.58
C GLY A 263 3.97 10.27 14.45
N ARG A 264 3.20 9.75 15.42
CA ARG A 264 2.37 10.57 16.30
C ARG A 264 3.20 11.69 16.94
N PRO A 265 2.77 12.97 16.82
CA PRO A 265 3.48 14.09 17.43
C PRO A 265 3.61 13.93 18.95
N LYS A 266 4.67 14.51 19.51
CA LYS A 266 4.90 14.57 20.96
C LYS A 266 3.66 15.17 21.65
N PRO A 267 3.03 14.46 22.60
CA PRO A 267 1.91 15.01 23.36
C PRO A 267 2.37 16.17 24.25
N LYS A 268 1.56 17.22 24.33
CA LYS A 268 1.82 18.37 25.22
C LYS A 268 1.48 18.00 26.67
N GLY A 269 2.37 18.31 27.61
CA GLY A 269 2.13 18.15 29.05
C GLY A 269 2.02 16.70 29.53
N GLN A 270 2.53 15.73 28.76
CA GLN A 270 2.55 14.31 29.13
C GLN A 270 3.99 13.82 29.30
N PRO A 271 4.21 12.76 30.10
CA PRO A 271 5.50 12.07 30.17
C PRO A 271 5.96 11.62 28.78
N VAL A 272 7.25 11.78 28.52
CA VAL A 272 7.89 11.28 27.30
C VAL A 272 9.16 10.54 27.65
N ALA A 273 9.41 9.47 26.90
CA ALA A 273 10.61 8.67 26.99
C ALA A 273 11.47 8.90 25.73
N GLY A 274 12.78 8.77 25.88
CA GLY A 274 13.76 8.75 24.82
C GLY A 274 13.90 7.37 24.18
N CYS A 275 14.70 7.28 23.12
CA CYS A 275 14.96 6.04 22.39
C CYS A 275 15.63 4.94 23.22
N SER A 276 16.33 5.34 24.29
CA SER A 276 17.08 4.45 25.18
C SER A 276 16.33 4.12 26.47
N ASP A 277 15.16 4.71 26.68
CA ASP A 277 14.36 4.46 27.87
C ASP A 277 13.54 3.19 27.65
N ILE A 278 13.88 2.15 28.40
CA ILE A 278 13.26 0.83 28.30
C ILE A 278 12.11 0.76 29.30
N GLY A 279 10.89 0.58 28.81
CA GLY A 279 9.75 0.20 29.63
C GLY A 279 9.65 -1.32 29.77
N GLU A 280 8.84 -1.80 30.71
CA GLU A 280 8.55 -3.24 30.82
C GLU A 280 7.94 -3.77 29.52
N ILE A 281 7.06 -2.97 28.91
CA ILE A 281 6.45 -3.29 27.62
C ILE A 281 6.78 -2.19 26.62
N MET A 282 7.51 -2.54 25.57
CA MET A 282 7.76 -1.67 24.42
C MET A 282 6.81 -2.08 23.29
N ALA A 283 5.83 -1.23 22.97
CA ALA A 283 4.94 -1.40 21.83
C ALA A 283 5.35 -0.45 20.70
N ILE A 284 5.82 -1.00 19.58
CA ILE A 284 6.47 -0.24 18.51
C ILE A 284 5.82 -0.57 17.18
N SER A 285 5.22 0.43 16.53
CA SER A 285 4.76 0.33 15.15
C SER A 285 5.89 -0.15 14.23
N ALA A 286 5.61 -1.07 13.32
CA ALA A 286 6.55 -1.67 12.38
C ALA A 286 7.35 -0.60 11.61
N THR A 287 6.68 0.46 11.17
CA THR A 287 7.28 1.60 10.50
C THR A 287 8.31 2.33 11.36
N CYS A 288 8.02 2.46 12.67
CA CYS A 288 8.91 3.09 13.63
C CYS A 288 10.12 2.18 13.91
N LEU A 289 9.90 0.88 14.13
CA LEU A 289 10.96 -0.11 14.36
C LEU A 289 12.00 -0.13 13.22
N GLN A 290 11.53 -0.14 11.98
CA GLN A 290 12.42 -0.13 10.81
C GLN A 290 13.04 1.25 10.54
N GLY A 291 12.64 2.29 11.27
CA GLY A 291 13.15 3.65 11.11
C GLY A 291 12.76 4.27 9.76
N ALA A 292 11.62 3.87 9.20
CA ALA A 292 11.21 4.22 7.84
C ALA A 292 9.90 5.03 7.81
N ALA A 293 9.67 5.86 8.82
CA ALA A 293 8.49 6.73 8.91
C ALA A 293 8.62 8.02 8.08
N GLY A 294 9.20 7.92 6.88
CA GLY A 294 9.46 9.04 5.96
C GLY A 294 10.87 9.64 6.09
N GLY A 295 11.14 10.71 5.32
CA GLY A 295 12.48 11.31 5.19
C GLY A 295 13.43 10.47 4.35
N THR A 296 14.68 10.91 4.20
CA THR A 296 15.74 10.21 3.42
C THR A 296 16.74 9.46 4.30
N GLU A 297 16.60 9.56 5.61
CA GLU A 297 17.49 8.94 6.59
C GLU A 297 16.71 7.91 7.40
N GLN A 298 17.35 6.79 7.69
CA GLN A 298 16.76 5.76 8.54
C GLN A 298 16.90 6.16 10.01
N ASP A 299 15.78 6.33 10.72
CA ASP A 299 15.80 6.59 12.16
C ASP A 299 16.43 5.39 12.90
N GLN A 300 17.42 5.64 13.75
CA GLN A 300 18.13 4.58 14.49
C GLN A 300 17.60 4.36 15.91
N CYS A 301 16.53 5.07 16.32
CA CYS A 301 15.93 4.99 17.65
C CYS A 301 15.72 3.56 18.18
N TYR A 302 15.30 2.65 17.30
CA TYR A 302 14.95 1.26 17.65
C TYR A 302 15.82 0.22 16.94
N SER A 303 17.01 0.61 16.45
CA SER A 303 17.91 -0.29 15.74
C SER A 303 18.29 -1.53 16.57
N TRP A 304 18.42 -1.35 17.89
CA TRP A 304 18.74 -2.39 18.86
C TRP A 304 17.64 -3.46 19.02
N LEU A 305 16.41 -3.20 18.56
CA LEU A 305 15.31 -4.16 18.57
C LEU A 305 15.11 -4.90 17.24
N ARG A 306 15.72 -4.45 16.13
CA ARG A 306 15.45 -5.01 14.78
C ARG A 306 15.81 -6.49 14.64
N ASN A 307 16.81 -6.94 15.39
CA ASN A 307 17.26 -8.34 15.39
C ASN A 307 16.65 -9.14 16.56
N ARG A 308 15.86 -8.51 17.42
CA ARG A 308 15.16 -9.18 18.51
C ARG A 308 13.84 -9.74 17.97
N THR A 309 13.53 -10.99 18.32
CA THR A 309 12.21 -11.55 18.03
C THR A 309 11.18 -10.89 18.96
N PRO A 310 10.08 -10.32 18.44
CA PRO A 310 9.03 -9.73 19.28
C PRO A 310 8.30 -10.81 20.08
N ASP A 311 7.86 -10.46 21.27
CA ASP A 311 7.04 -11.33 22.13
C ASP A 311 5.59 -11.43 21.62
N ALA A 312 5.11 -10.41 20.90
CA ALA A 312 3.86 -10.47 20.15
C ALA A 312 3.90 -9.54 18.92
N ILE A 313 3.16 -9.90 17.88
CA ILE A 313 2.91 -9.06 16.70
C ILE A 313 1.39 -8.85 16.62
N LEU A 314 0.95 -7.62 16.75
CA LEU A 314 -0.47 -7.26 16.79
C LEU A 314 -0.89 -6.74 15.41
N GLY A 315 -1.72 -7.53 14.73
CA GLY A 315 -2.27 -7.20 13.41
C GLY A 315 -1.24 -7.00 12.29
N GLY A 316 0.01 -7.42 12.54
CA GLY A 316 1.15 -7.22 11.63
C GLY A 316 1.81 -5.84 11.71
N SER A 317 1.24 -4.88 12.46
CA SER A 317 1.73 -3.50 12.48
C SER A 317 2.29 -2.99 13.80
N ILE A 318 1.93 -3.56 14.96
CA ILE A 318 2.53 -3.19 16.26
C ILE A 318 3.29 -4.39 16.83
N LEU A 319 4.59 -4.22 17.05
CA LEU A 319 5.47 -5.23 17.64
C LEU A 319 5.65 -4.95 19.12
N VAL A 320 5.45 -5.99 19.94
CA VAL A 320 5.58 -5.91 21.39
C VAL A 320 6.85 -6.61 21.83
N PHE A 321 7.61 -5.95 22.70
CA PHE A 321 8.79 -6.51 23.35
C PHE A 321 8.67 -6.34 24.86
N ARG A 322 8.87 -7.41 25.63
CA ARG A 322 8.86 -7.39 27.10
C ARG A 322 10.27 -7.42 27.67
N HIS A 323 10.49 -6.81 28.83
CA HIS A 323 11.77 -6.85 29.54
C HIS A 323 11.63 -7.45 30.93
#